data_AF-A0A7W0W4E0-F1
#
_entry.id   AF-A0A7W0W4E0-F1
#
_cell.length_a   1.000
_cell.length_b   1.000
_cell.length_c   1.000
_cell.angle_alpha   90.00
_cell.angle_beta   90.00
_cell.angle_gamma   90.00
#
_symmetry.space_group_name_H-M   'P 1'
#
loop_
_entity.id
_entity.type
_entity.pdbx_description
1 polymer ?
#
loop_
_entity_poly.entity_id
_entity_poly.type
_entity_poly.pdbx_seq_one_letter_code
_entity_poly.pdbx_strand_id
1 'polypeptide(L)'
;VHTSDILASSYVFQQAYVVADRSGTDLDARALDLTRADPRVSFISRHFSPLGGRMFFTEENAARIDAARELLESWRSKGEVSGQSYYLLLAAVIEGTDRVANTAGVYASFMKGWQVNARRTFRVVIEQPAGGALPATAHLMDAAAAAAIIGNADLIYIDPPYNSRQYVAYYHIPEILARGWFDREPAVRGKVGLLAGPEGRSDWSHGRRVKRLFSGLLSATGAKHALVSFGSEGHLSADALTETLLSHSADGKVSRFAQRYRRYRADGARTGKTYHADAVTEQLFHIRLR
;
A
#
# COMPACT_ATOMS: atom_id res chain seq x y z
N VAL A 1 2.39 -7.74 -17.91
CA VAL A 1 1.49 -7.40 -16.79
C VAL A 1 1.65 -5.93 -16.45
N HIS A 2 0.56 -5.20 -16.21
CA HIS A 2 0.63 -3.80 -15.78
C HIS A 2 -0.02 -3.63 -14.42
N THR A 3 0.56 -2.80 -13.56
CA THR A 3 -0.01 -2.43 -12.26
C THR A 3 0.04 -0.92 -12.08
N SER A 4 -0.89 -0.36 -11.31
CA SER A 4 -0.89 1.08 -11.01
C SER A 4 -1.40 1.38 -9.61
N ASP A 5 -0.80 2.34 -8.94
CA ASP A 5 -1.30 2.96 -7.70
C ASP A 5 -0.79 4.40 -7.60
N ILE A 6 -1.46 5.26 -6.83
CA ILE A 6 -1.03 6.64 -6.56
C ILE A 6 -0.05 6.75 -5.38
N LEU A 7 0.01 5.73 -4.52
CA LEU A 7 0.90 5.71 -3.35
C LEU A 7 2.28 5.20 -3.75
N ALA A 8 3.30 5.93 -3.32
CA ALA A 8 4.69 5.53 -3.52
C ALA A 8 4.99 4.20 -2.82
N SER A 9 4.40 3.95 -1.64
CA SER A 9 4.57 2.67 -0.93
C SER A 9 4.03 1.48 -1.74
N SER A 10 2.84 1.62 -2.34
CA SER A 10 2.28 0.59 -3.21
C SER A 10 3.15 0.37 -4.44
N TYR A 11 3.64 1.46 -5.04
CA TYR A 11 4.53 1.39 -6.20
C TYR A 11 5.86 0.67 -5.88
N VAL A 12 6.44 0.89 -4.70
CA VAL A 12 7.62 0.13 -4.24
C VAL A 12 7.34 -1.37 -4.23
N PHE A 13 6.20 -1.80 -3.67
CA PHE A 13 5.84 -3.22 -3.65
C PHE A 13 5.53 -3.78 -5.05
N GLN A 14 4.89 -3.00 -5.92
CA GLN A 14 4.68 -3.41 -7.31
C GLN A 14 6.01 -3.60 -8.03
N GLN A 15 6.97 -2.67 -7.83
CA GLN A 15 8.31 -2.82 -8.37
C GLN A 15 9.01 -4.05 -7.81
N ALA A 16 8.96 -4.28 -6.50
CA ALA A 16 9.65 -5.38 -5.85
C ALA A 16 9.07 -6.75 -6.17
N TYR A 17 7.74 -6.90 -6.20
CA TYR A 17 7.10 -8.22 -6.23
C TYR A 17 6.40 -8.58 -7.52
N VAL A 18 6.20 -7.61 -8.42
CA VAL A 18 5.59 -7.83 -9.74
C VAL A 18 6.57 -7.58 -10.87
N VAL A 19 7.41 -6.54 -10.76
CA VAL A 19 8.32 -6.12 -11.84
C VAL A 19 9.71 -6.74 -11.72
N ALA A 20 10.28 -6.75 -10.52
CA ALA A 20 11.65 -7.17 -10.33
C ALA A 20 11.82 -8.67 -10.60
N ASP A 21 12.93 -9.01 -11.26
CA ASP A 21 13.44 -10.37 -11.31
C ASP A 21 14.55 -10.50 -10.26
N ARG A 22 14.56 -11.58 -9.49
CA ARG A 22 15.55 -11.76 -8.42
C ARG A 22 16.86 -12.31 -8.99
N SER A 23 17.46 -11.57 -9.92
CA SER A 23 18.69 -11.96 -10.61
C SER A 23 19.97 -11.42 -9.93
N GLY A 24 19.86 -10.56 -8.90
CA GLY A 24 21.01 -10.02 -8.17
C GLY A 24 21.61 -11.00 -7.15
N THR A 25 22.91 -11.27 -7.26
CA THR A 25 23.63 -12.24 -6.40
C THR A 25 24.05 -11.70 -5.03
N ASP A 26 23.92 -10.39 -4.77
CA ASP A 26 24.38 -9.74 -3.53
C ASP A 26 23.24 -9.23 -2.62
N LEU A 27 21.97 -9.42 -2.99
CA LEU A 27 20.82 -8.85 -2.28
C LEU A 27 20.77 -9.20 -0.79
N ASP A 28 21.04 -10.46 -0.44
CA ASP A 28 21.00 -10.91 0.95
C ASP A 28 22.15 -10.31 1.77
N ALA A 29 23.32 -10.10 1.17
CA ALA A 29 24.44 -9.40 1.80
C ALA A 29 24.12 -7.92 2.02
N ARG A 30 23.54 -7.26 1.01
CA ARG A 30 23.09 -5.86 1.13
C ARG A 30 22.00 -5.69 2.19
N ALA A 31 21.04 -6.61 2.28
CA ALA A 31 20.02 -6.58 3.33
C ALA A 31 20.64 -6.75 4.73
N LEU A 32 21.68 -7.58 4.86
CA LEU A 32 22.43 -7.74 6.10
C LEU A 32 23.18 -6.45 6.47
N ASP A 33 23.80 -5.77 5.50
CA ASP A 33 24.46 -4.48 5.71
C ASP A 33 23.47 -3.42 6.18
N LEU A 34 22.27 -3.34 5.57
CA LEU A 34 21.19 -2.45 6.03
C LEU A 34 20.75 -2.77 7.46
N THR A 35 20.66 -4.06 7.81
CA THR A 35 20.30 -4.51 9.17
C THR A 35 21.37 -4.13 10.20
N ARG A 36 22.64 -4.11 9.79
CA ARG A 36 23.81 -3.84 10.65
C ARG A 36 24.26 -2.38 10.65
N ALA A 37 23.65 -1.53 9.82
CA ALA A 37 23.97 -0.11 9.76
C ALA A 37 23.94 0.51 11.16
N ASP A 38 24.97 1.29 11.48
CA ASP A 38 25.10 1.94 12.79
C ASP A 38 23.89 2.84 13.04
N PRO A 39 23.12 2.63 14.13
CA PRO A 39 21.91 3.39 14.39
C PRO A 39 22.18 4.89 14.44
N ARG A 40 21.35 5.69 13.75
CA ARG A 40 21.47 7.14 13.69
C ARG A 40 20.10 7.78 13.85
N VAL A 41 20.03 8.84 14.66
CA VAL A 41 18.81 9.65 14.78
C VAL A 41 18.62 10.48 13.52
N SER A 42 17.53 10.25 12.80
CA SER A 42 17.10 11.05 11.65
C SER A 42 15.58 11.20 11.64
N PHE A 43 14.93 11.18 10.47
CA PHE A 43 13.52 11.51 10.31
C PHE A 43 12.59 10.62 11.14
N ILE A 44 12.71 9.29 11.04
CA ILE A 44 11.82 8.35 11.73
C ILE A 44 11.99 8.44 13.25
N SER A 45 13.24 8.57 13.72
CA SER A 45 13.55 8.78 15.13
C SER A 45 12.94 10.07 15.65
N ARG A 46 13.18 11.19 14.97
CA ARG A 46 12.68 12.51 15.41
C ARG A 46 11.17 12.61 15.42
N HIS A 47 10.48 11.94 14.48
CA HIS A 47 9.04 12.14 14.28
C HIS A 47 8.17 11.00 14.81
N PHE A 48 8.60 9.73 14.75
CA PHE A 48 7.74 8.56 15.03
C PHE A 48 8.18 7.71 16.23
N SER A 49 9.19 8.17 16.96
CA SER A 49 9.62 7.60 18.25
C SER A 49 9.25 8.52 19.43
N PRO A 50 9.53 8.11 20.69
CA PRO A 50 9.32 8.96 21.86
C PRO A 50 9.98 10.35 21.76
N LEU A 51 11.06 10.49 21.00
CA LEU A 51 11.68 11.79 20.70
C LEU A 51 10.70 12.78 20.04
N GLY A 52 9.78 12.27 19.20
CA GLY A 52 8.71 13.04 18.56
C GLY A 52 7.39 13.02 19.32
N GLY A 53 7.37 12.49 20.55
CA GLY A 53 6.16 12.30 21.35
C GLY A 53 5.21 11.22 20.80
N ARG A 54 5.71 10.31 19.96
CA ARG A 54 4.92 9.22 19.36
C ARG A 54 5.48 7.87 19.77
N MET A 55 4.66 6.84 19.74
CA MET A 55 5.11 5.49 20.12
C MET A 55 4.90 4.48 19.00
N PHE A 56 5.21 4.84 17.75
CA PHE A 56 5.18 3.87 16.66
C PHE A 56 6.38 2.92 16.72
N PHE A 57 7.55 3.43 17.08
CA PHE A 57 8.79 2.65 17.20
C PHE A 57 9.55 3.04 18.46
N THR A 58 10.27 2.08 19.05
CA THR A 58 11.27 2.41 20.08
C THR A 58 12.34 3.33 19.48
N GLU A 59 13.01 4.12 20.31
CA GLU A 59 14.08 5.01 19.83
C GLU A 59 15.19 4.22 19.10
N GLU A 60 15.54 3.04 19.63
CA GLU A 60 16.53 2.15 19.01
C GLU A 60 16.07 1.67 17.62
N ASN A 61 14.84 1.16 17.49
CA ASN A 61 14.35 0.70 16.20
C ASN A 61 14.19 1.84 15.20
N ALA A 62 13.73 3.01 15.65
CA ALA A 62 13.62 4.19 14.81
C ALA A 62 14.99 4.62 14.25
N ALA A 63 16.04 4.59 15.09
CA ALA A 63 17.40 4.94 14.67
C ALA A 63 18.01 3.89 13.71
N ARG A 64 17.65 2.62 13.87
CA ARG A 64 18.02 1.55 12.92
C ARG A 64 17.31 1.71 11.57
N ILE A 65 16.02 2.04 11.59
CA ILE A 65 15.24 2.30 10.36
C ILE A 65 15.81 3.50 9.61
N ASP A 66 16.13 4.58 10.33
CA ASP A 66 16.79 5.76 9.77
C ASP A 66 18.12 5.38 9.12
N ALA A 67 19.01 4.69 9.85
CA ALA A 67 20.31 4.26 9.32
C ALA A 67 20.18 3.39 8.06
N ALA A 68 19.28 2.41 8.07
CA ALA A 68 19.02 1.57 6.90
C ALA A 68 18.50 2.39 5.70
N ARG A 69 17.53 3.28 5.93
CA ARG A 69 16.94 4.06 4.84
C ARG A 69 17.93 5.05 4.24
N GLU A 70 18.76 5.70 5.06
CA GLU A 70 19.82 6.61 4.60
C GLU A 70 20.93 5.86 3.84
N LEU A 71 21.35 4.69 4.36
CA LEU A 71 22.36 3.86 3.68
C LEU A 71 21.88 3.41 2.30
N LEU A 72 20.63 2.93 2.19
CA LEU A 72 20.02 2.53 0.92
C LEU A 72 19.94 3.69 -0.08
N GLU A 73 19.62 4.91 0.37
CA GLU A 73 19.64 6.08 -0.51
C GLU A 73 21.06 6.41 -0.99
N SER A 74 22.05 6.28 -0.10
CA SER A 74 23.44 6.53 -0.45
C SER A 74 23.92 5.57 -1.56
N TRP A 75 23.51 4.31 -1.51
CA TRP A 75 23.82 3.35 -2.57
C TRP A 75 23.15 3.72 -3.89
N ARG A 76 21.87 4.13 -3.85
CA ARG A 76 21.14 4.56 -5.05
C ARG A 76 21.79 5.76 -5.70
N SER A 77 22.11 6.79 -4.92
CA SER A 77 22.71 8.04 -5.44
C SER A 77 24.11 7.85 -6.02
N LYS A 78 24.86 6.85 -5.53
CA LYS A 78 26.18 6.47 -6.04
C LYS A 78 26.14 5.44 -7.17
N GLY A 79 24.96 4.92 -7.51
CA GLY A 79 24.81 3.85 -8.51
C GLY A 79 25.34 2.48 -8.05
N GLU A 80 25.47 2.25 -6.74
CA GLU A 80 25.97 0.99 -6.17
C GLU A 80 24.92 -0.13 -6.16
N VAL A 81 23.64 0.21 -6.37
CA VAL A 81 22.53 -0.73 -6.50
C VAL A 81 21.72 -0.44 -7.76
N SER A 82 21.30 -1.49 -8.46
CA SER A 82 20.39 -1.35 -9.61
C SER A 82 19.01 -0.84 -9.16
N GLY A 83 18.21 -0.34 -10.11
CA GLY A 83 16.83 0.08 -9.80
C GLY A 83 15.97 -1.05 -9.23
N GLN A 84 16.07 -2.26 -9.77
CA GLN A 84 15.32 -3.43 -9.26
C GLN A 84 15.81 -3.82 -7.86
N SER A 85 17.13 -3.91 -7.65
CA SER A 85 17.71 -4.22 -6.33
C SER A 85 17.31 -3.19 -5.28
N TYR A 86 17.29 -1.90 -5.65
CA TYR A 86 16.84 -0.83 -4.78
C TYR A 86 15.40 -1.02 -4.32
N TYR A 87 14.46 -1.33 -5.21
CA TYR A 87 13.06 -1.55 -4.84
C TYR A 87 12.86 -2.81 -3.98
N LEU A 88 13.59 -3.89 -4.25
CA LEU A 88 13.58 -5.10 -3.40
C LEU A 88 14.06 -4.79 -1.97
N LEU A 89 15.18 -4.07 -1.84
CA LEU A 89 15.72 -3.67 -0.55
C LEU A 89 14.79 -2.66 0.16
N LEU A 90 14.20 -1.72 -0.57
CA LEU A 90 13.28 -0.73 0.01
C LEU A 90 11.97 -1.38 0.50
N ALA A 91 11.41 -2.32 -0.27
CA ALA A 91 10.26 -3.11 0.18
C ALA A 91 10.58 -3.85 1.48
N ALA A 92 11.75 -4.51 1.57
CA ALA A 92 12.18 -5.19 2.77
C ALA A 92 12.42 -4.25 3.97
N VAL A 93 12.88 -3.02 3.75
CA VAL A 93 12.97 -1.98 4.79
C VAL A 93 11.59 -1.59 5.30
N ILE A 94 10.61 -1.38 4.40
CA ILE A 94 9.24 -1.02 4.77
C ILE A 94 8.59 -2.16 5.58
N GLU A 95 8.70 -3.40 5.13
CA GLU A 95 8.15 -4.54 5.86
C GLU A 95 8.90 -4.81 7.17
N GLY A 96 10.23 -4.66 7.19
CA GLY A 96 11.03 -4.76 8.40
C GLY A 96 10.59 -3.73 9.45
N THR A 97 10.26 -2.53 8.99
CA THR A 97 9.69 -1.46 9.82
C THR A 97 8.32 -1.86 10.36
N ASP A 98 7.45 -2.42 9.52
CA ASP A 98 6.12 -2.88 9.93
C ASP A 98 6.15 -3.99 10.99
N ARG A 99 7.08 -4.94 10.85
CA ARG A 99 7.28 -6.03 11.82
C ARG A 99 7.58 -5.53 13.24
N VAL A 100 8.17 -4.34 13.38
CA VAL A 100 8.48 -3.69 14.67
C VAL A 100 7.57 -2.50 15.00
N ALA A 101 6.49 -2.31 14.25
CA ALA A 101 5.55 -1.22 14.49
C ALA A 101 4.63 -1.50 15.69
N ASN A 102 4.45 -0.49 16.54
CA ASN A 102 3.60 -0.55 17.72
C ASN A 102 2.17 -0.04 17.40
N THR A 103 1.50 -0.69 16.46
CA THR A 103 0.17 -0.32 15.95
C THR A 103 -0.86 -1.44 16.16
N ALA A 104 -2.14 -1.16 15.89
CA ALA A 104 -3.21 -2.15 15.84
C ALA A 104 -3.50 -2.64 14.41
N GLY A 105 -2.44 -2.82 13.61
CA GLY A 105 -2.53 -3.26 12.21
C GLY A 105 -2.49 -2.14 11.15
N VAL A 106 -2.71 -0.89 11.53
CA VAL A 106 -2.55 0.28 10.64
C VAL A 106 -1.90 1.44 11.39
N TYR A 107 -1.25 2.37 10.69
CA TYR A 107 -0.60 3.53 11.29
C TYR A 107 -1.57 4.64 11.70
N ALA A 108 -2.88 4.43 11.62
CA ALA A 108 -3.88 5.41 12.05
C ALA A 108 -3.79 5.75 13.56
N SER A 109 -3.15 4.89 14.36
CA SER A 109 -2.83 5.12 15.77
C SER A 109 -1.68 4.23 16.23
N PHE A 110 -1.11 4.55 17.40
CA PHE A 110 -0.11 3.73 18.08
C PHE A 110 -0.59 3.33 19.48
N MET A 111 -0.08 2.20 19.99
CA MET A 111 -0.41 1.72 21.34
C MET A 111 0.30 2.55 22.41
N LYS A 112 -0.36 2.74 23.57
CA LYS A 112 0.22 3.46 24.71
C LYS A 112 1.36 2.70 25.40
N GLY A 113 1.40 1.37 25.24
CA GLY A 113 2.46 0.51 25.74
C GLY A 113 3.10 -0.25 24.59
N TRP A 114 4.37 -0.64 24.76
CA TRP A 114 5.10 -1.39 23.76
C TRP A 114 4.59 -2.82 23.65
N GLN A 115 4.05 -3.16 22.48
CA GLN A 115 3.73 -4.54 22.11
C GLN A 115 5.00 -5.39 21.98
N VAL A 116 4.85 -6.71 22.06
CA VAL A 116 5.98 -7.67 22.02
C VAL A 116 6.77 -7.55 20.72
N ASN A 117 6.09 -7.38 19.59
CA ASN A 117 6.74 -7.22 18.29
C ASN A 117 7.57 -5.93 18.22
N ALA A 118 7.08 -4.82 18.80
CA ALA A 118 7.78 -3.53 18.78
C ALA A 118 9.09 -3.52 19.58
N ARG A 119 9.27 -4.49 20.49
CA ARG A 119 10.52 -4.69 21.26
C ARG A 119 11.53 -5.58 20.54
N ARG A 120 11.16 -6.21 19.43
CA ARG A 120 12.11 -6.98 18.60
C ARG A 120 13.02 -6.00 17.89
N THR A 121 14.25 -6.41 17.63
CA THR A 121 15.20 -5.61 16.85
C THR A 121 14.76 -5.57 15.38
N PHE A 122 14.73 -4.38 14.80
CA PHE A 122 14.54 -4.16 13.37
C PHE A 122 15.53 -4.98 12.54
N ARG A 123 15.04 -5.60 11.46
CA ARG A 123 15.84 -6.35 10.49
C ARG A 123 15.25 -6.17 9.09
N VAL A 124 16.12 -6.16 8.09
CA VAL A 124 15.77 -6.16 6.67
C VAL A 124 15.87 -7.60 6.17
N VAL A 125 14.75 -8.13 5.67
CA VAL A 125 14.65 -9.49 5.14
C VAL A 125 14.00 -9.40 3.77
N ILE A 126 14.70 -9.87 2.74
CA ILE A 126 14.23 -9.80 1.35
C ILE A 126 13.32 -10.99 1.07
N GLU A 127 12.07 -10.70 0.73
CA GLU A 127 11.13 -11.72 0.25
C GLU A 127 11.40 -12.07 -1.22
N GLN A 128 10.92 -13.24 -1.64
CA GLN A 128 11.03 -13.70 -3.02
C GLN A 128 9.92 -13.05 -3.87
N PRO A 129 10.25 -12.33 -4.96
CA PRO A 129 9.24 -11.82 -5.89
C PRO A 129 8.39 -12.95 -6.46
N ALA A 130 7.14 -12.63 -6.81
CA ALA A 130 6.32 -13.58 -7.55
C ALA A 130 6.91 -13.71 -8.97
N GLY A 131 7.49 -14.86 -9.28
CA GLY A 131 7.99 -15.14 -10.62
C GLY A 131 6.86 -15.09 -11.64
N GLY A 132 7.02 -14.29 -12.70
CA GLY A 132 6.08 -14.20 -13.81
C GLY A 132 6.75 -14.54 -15.13
N ALA A 133 6.05 -15.27 -16.01
CA ALA A 133 6.55 -15.63 -17.34
C ALA A 133 6.56 -14.45 -18.33
N LEU A 134 5.89 -13.35 -18.00
CA LEU A 134 5.74 -12.19 -18.86
C LEU A 134 6.37 -10.94 -18.22
N PRO A 135 6.94 -10.02 -19.02
CA PRO A 135 7.40 -8.73 -18.53
C PRO A 135 6.29 -7.97 -17.79
N ALA A 136 6.67 -7.25 -16.75
CA ALA A 136 5.76 -6.43 -15.98
C ALA A 136 6.20 -4.97 -15.92
N THR A 137 5.23 -4.07 -15.74
CA THR A 137 5.48 -2.63 -15.58
C THR A 137 4.55 -2.06 -14.52
N ALA A 138 5.13 -1.44 -13.51
CA ALA A 138 4.40 -0.70 -12.49
C ALA A 138 4.33 0.79 -12.84
N HIS A 139 3.20 1.42 -12.50
CA HIS A 139 2.91 2.82 -12.77
C HIS A 139 2.54 3.55 -11.47
N LEU A 140 3.27 4.62 -11.12
CA LEU A 140 2.91 5.50 -10.00
C LEU A 140 1.95 6.60 -10.50
N MET A 141 0.69 6.25 -10.72
CA MET A 141 -0.34 7.16 -11.20
C MET A 141 -1.75 6.66 -10.88
N ASP A 142 -2.75 7.54 -11.08
CA ASP A 142 -4.15 7.18 -10.89
C ASP A 142 -4.59 6.08 -11.85
N ALA A 143 -5.42 5.16 -11.37
CA ALA A 143 -5.88 4.01 -12.13
C ALA A 143 -6.65 4.39 -13.41
N ALA A 144 -7.42 5.49 -13.40
CA ALA A 144 -8.11 5.96 -14.60
C ALA A 144 -7.13 6.54 -15.64
N ALA A 145 -6.07 7.22 -15.18
CA ALA A 145 -5.01 7.70 -16.06
C ALA A 145 -4.21 6.52 -16.64
N ALA A 146 -3.88 5.52 -15.81
CA ALA A 146 -3.22 4.29 -16.25
C ALA A 146 -4.05 3.55 -17.31
N ALA A 147 -5.36 3.40 -17.06
CA ALA A 147 -6.28 2.74 -18.00
C ALA A 147 -6.31 3.42 -19.38
N ALA A 148 -6.13 4.74 -19.45
CA ALA A 148 -6.13 5.48 -20.71
C ALA A 148 -4.84 5.34 -21.54
N ILE A 149 -3.71 5.01 -20.90
CA ILE A 149 -2.40 4.89 -21.57
C ILE A 149 -1.97 3.45 -21.80
N ILE A 150 -2.47 2.52 -20.97
CA ILE A 150 -2.25 1.10 -21.14
C ILE A 150 -3.13 0.65 -22.31
N GLY A 151 -2.50 0.08 -23.34
CA GLY A 151 -3.21 -0.41 -24.53
C GLY A 151 -4.03 -1.67 -24.26
N ASN A 152 -4.11 -2.53 -25.28
CA ASN A 152 -4.94 -3.72 -25.22
C ASN A 152 -4.49 -4.69 -24.12
N ALA A 153 -5.46 -5.20 -23.37
CA ALA A 153 -5.25 -6.24 -22.37
C ALA A 153 -6.38 -7.28 -22.43
N ASP A 154 -6.12 -8.51 -22.02
CA ASP A 154 -7.19 -9.51 -21.93
C ASP A 154 -8.07 -9.29 -20.69
N LEU A 155 -7.48 -8.80 -19.59
CA LEU A 155 -8.16 -8.65 -18.30
C LEU A 155 -7.60 -7.44 -17.53
N ILE A 156 -8.50 -6.67 -16.92
CA ILE A 156 -8.19 -5.71 -15.85
C ILE A 156 -8.78 -6.19 -14.52
N TYR A 157 -7.99 -6.13 -13.45
CA TYR A 157 -8.45 -6.34 -12.07
C TYR A 157 -8.50 -5.00 -11.34
N ILE A 158 -9.65 -4.67 -10.74
CA ILE A 158 -9.91 -3.38 -10.11
C ILE A 158 -10.27 -3.61 -8.65
N ASP A 159 -9.46 -3.09 -7.74
CA ASP A 159 -9.65 -3.15 -6.29
C ASP A 159 -9.56 -1.73 -5.70
N PRO A 160 -10.65 -0.93 -5.79
CA PRO A 160 -10.63 0.45 -5.36
C PRO A 160 -10.74 0.57 -3.82
N PRO A 161 -10.43 1.75 -3.26
CA PRO A 161 -10.77 2.07 -1.88
C PRO A 161 -12.27 1.88 -1.60
N TYR A 162 -12.58 1.03 -0.61
CA TYR A 162 -13.97 0.73 -0.26
C TYR A 162 -14.69 1.90 0.41
N ASN A 163 -14.00 2.80 1.12
CA ASN A 163 -14.66 3.80 1.97
C ASN A 163 -13.93 5.14 2.00
N SER A 164 -14.45 6.10 2.77
CA SER A 164 -13.94 7.47 2.83
C SER A 164 -12.54 7.61 3.42
N ARG A 165 -11.94 6.51 3.90
CA ARG A 165 -10.59 6.54 4.48
C ARG A 165 -9.58 6.75 3.36
N GLN A 166 -8.74 7.75 3.58
CA GLN A 166 -7.58 8.01 2.75
C GLN A 166 -6.48 7.04 3.15
N TYR A 167 -6.06 6.16 2.25
CA TYR A 167 -5.06 5.13 2.54
C TYR A 167 -3.72 5.74 2.95
N VAL A 168 -3.35 6.89 2.36
CA VAL A 168 -2.17 7.66 2.78
C VAL A 168 -2.21 8.03 4.27
N ALA A 169 -3.38 8.19 4.90
CA ALA A 169 -3.44 8.43 6.34
C ALA A 169 -3.19 7.16 7.16
N TYR A 170 -3.62 6.00 6.67
CA TYR A 170 -3.47 4.70 7.34
C TYR A 170 -2.08 4.11 7.16
N TYR A 171 -1.39 4.48 6.07
CA TYR A 171 -0.07 3.99 5.69
C TYR A 171 0.92 5.15 5.47
N HIS A 172 0.78 6.24 6.24
CA HIS A 172 1.64 7.42 6.07
C HIS A 172 3.11 7.13 6.34
N ILE A 173 3.45 6.24 7.28
CA ILE A 173 4.86 5.87 7.54
C ILE A 173 5.44 5.04 6.39
N PRO A 174 4.79 3.96 5.89
CA PRO A 174 5.20 3.31 4.64
C PRO A 174 5.37 4.28 3.47
N GLU A 175 4.44 5.23 3.31
CA GLU A 175 4.51 6.23 2.24
C GLU A 175 5.72 7.17 2.40
N ILE A 176 6.02 7.60 3.64
CA ILE A 176 7.20 8.40 3.97
C ILE A 176 8.49 7.63 3.66
N LEU A 177 8.57 6.35 4.05
CA LEU A 177 9.74 5.51 3.77
C LEU A 177 9.97 5.34 2.27
N ALA A 178 8.88 5.11 1.52
CA ALA A 178 8.92 4.94 0.08
C ALA A 178 9.36 6.22 -0.66
N ARG A 179 8.83 7.37 -0.26
CA ARG A 179 9.22 8.68 -0.82
C ARG A 179 10.63 9.10 -0.40
N GLY A 180 11.03 8.74 0.83
CA GLY A 180 12.22 9.28 1.46
C GLY A 180 12.05 10.75 1.87
N TRP A 181 13.07 11.28 2.53
CA TRP A 181 13.14 12.67 3.01
C TRP A 181 14.38 13.41 2.45
N PHE A 182 14.99 12.86 1.40
CA PHE A 182 16.32 13.27 0.91
C PHE A 182 16.29 14.50 0.02
N ASP A 183 15.31 14.61 -0.86
CA ASP A 183 15.14 15.80 -1.72
C ASP A 183 14.47 16.94 -0.94
N ARG A 184 13.40 16.59 -0.22
CA ARG A 184 12.65 17.52 0.63
C ARG A 184 12.07 16.76 1.81
N GLU A 185 12.42 17.18 3.01
CA GLU A 185 11.85 16.61 4.23
C GLU A 185 10.33 16.89 4.28
N PRO A 186 9.47 15.85 4.35
CA PRO A 186 8.03 16.05 4.36
C PRO A 186 7.56 16.60 5.71
N ALA A 187 6.71 17.62 5.68
CA ALA A 187 6.08 18.13 6.89
C ALA A 187 5.05 17.14 7.45
N VAL A 188 5.16 16.83 8.73
CA VAL A 188 4.21 15.97 9.46
C VAL A 188 3.34 16.79 10.40
N ARG A 189 2.08 16.36 10.61
CA ARG A 189 1.11 17.07 11.44
C ARG A 189 0.27 16.16 12.31
N GLY A 190 -0.28 16.74 13.37
CA GLY A 190 -1.22 16.09 14.27
C GLY A 190 -0.58 15.01 15.14
N LYS A 191 -1.42 14.40 15.98
CA LYS A 191 -0.98 13.48 17.03
C LYS A 191 -0.26 12.25 16.50
N VAL A 192 -0.66 11.76 15.33
CA VAL A 192 -0.11 10.54 14.72
C VAL A 192 0.95 10.83 13.65
N GLY A 193 1.24 12.10 13.32
CA GLY A 193 2.32 12.44 12.37
C GLY A 193 1.94 12.21 10.91
N LEU A 194 0.70 12.55 10.53
CA LEU A 194 0.23 12.46 9.14
C LEU A 194 1.03 13.41 8.25
N LEU A 195 1.19 13.05 6.97
CA LEU A 195 1.68 13.98 5.95
C LEU A 195 0.78 15.24 5.91
N ALA A 196 1.41 16.42 5.91
CA ALA A 196 0.70 17.69 5.96
C ALA A 196 0.06 18.06 4.61
N GLY A 197 0.73 17.74 3.50
CA GLY A 197 0.30 18.09 2.16
C GLY A 197 -0.84 17.21 1.59
N PRO A 198 -1.19 17.44 0.31
CA PRO A 198 -2.22 16.69 -0.39
C PRO A 198 -1.71 15.38 -1.01
N GLU A 199 -0.41 15.10 -0.93
CA GLU A 199 0.21 13.95 -1.59
C GLU A 199 -0.43 12.63 -1.15
N GLY A 200 -0.66 11.72 -2.09
CA GLY A 200 -1.26 10.41 -1.85
C GLY A 200 -2.76 10.41 -1.52
N ARG A 201 -3.45 11.57 -1.52
CA ARG A 201 -4.91 11.60 -1.39
C ARG A 201 -5.57 11.09 -2.66
N SER A 202 -6.51 10.16 -2.50
CA SER A 202 -7.23 9.54 -3.61
C SER A 202 -8.62 10.13 -3.81
N ASP A 203 -8.94 10.46 -5.06
CA ASP A 203 -10.31 10.78 -5.48
C ASP A 203 -11.24 9.55 -5.40
N TRP A 204 -10.69 8.34 -5.47
CA TRP A 204 -11.43 7.09 -5.31
C TRP A 204 -11.95 6.87 -3.88
N SER A 205 -11.38 7.55 -2.89
CA SER A 205 -11.92 7.57 -1.53
C SER A 205 -13.08 8.55 -1.36
N HIS A 206 -13.59 9.21 -2.41
CA HIS A 206 -14.70 10.17 -2.32
C HIS A 206 -15.97 9.62 -2.97
N GLY A 207 -16.92 9.13 -2.16
CA GLY A 207 -18.09 8.39 -2.66
C GLY A 207 -18.90 9.07 -3.76
N ARG A 208 -19.04 10.41 -3.72
CA ARG A 208 -19.73 11.17 -4.79
C ARG A 208 -19.03 11.10 -6.16
N ARG A 209 -17.73 10.83 -6.18
CA ARG A 209 -16.89 10.77 -7.40
C ARG A 209 -16.72 9.33 -7.90
N VAL A 210 -16.80 8.33 -7.01
CA VAL A 210 -16.49 6.92 -7.31
C VAL A 210 -17.27 6.38 -8.52
N LYS A 211 -18.59 6.60 -8.59
CA LYS A 211 -19.39 6.13 -9.75
C LYS A 211 -18.85 6.66 -11.08
N ARG A 212 -18.52 7.96 -11.12
CA ARG A 212 -17.97 8.62 -12.31
C ARG A 212 -16.57 8.11 -12.65
N LEU A 213 -15.71 7.94 -11.65
CA LEU A 213 -14.35 7.42 -11.84
C LEU A 213 -14.36 6.00 -12.38
N PHE A 214 -15.21 5.13 -11.83
CA PHE A 214 -15.43 3.77 -12.35
C PHE A 214 -15.87 3.79 -13.81
N SER A 215 -16.91 4.58 -14.13
CA SER A 215 -17.39 4.68 -15.50
C SER A 215 -16.29 5.17 -16.45
N GLY A 216 -15.52 6.18 -16.05
CA GLY A 216 -14.39 6.68 -16.85
C GLY A 216 -13.30 5.65 -17.07
N LEU A 217 -12.90 4.92 -16.02
CA LEU A 217 -11.89 3.85 -16.12
C LEU A 217 -12.34 2.74 -17.07
N LEU A 218 -13.58 2.25 -16.93
CA LEU A 218 -14.12 1.18 -17.76
C LEU A 218 -14.28 1.59 -19.24
N SER A 219 -14.51 2.88 -19.52
CA SER A 219 -14.54 3.39 -20.90
C SER A 219 -13.15 3.64 -21.49
N ALA A 220 -12.15 3.92 -20.66
CA ALA A 220 -10.81 4.26 -21.10
C ALA A 220 -9.93 3.04 -21.36
N THR A 221 -10.16 1.94 -20.65
CA THR A 221 -9.33 0.74 -20.73
C THR A 221 -9.49 -0.01 -22.05
N GLY A 222 -8.37 -0.48 -22.62
CA GLY A 222 -8.36 -1.43 -23.75
C GLY A 222 -8.56 -2.90 -23.33
N ALA A 223 -9.05 -3.17 -22.11
CA ALA A 223 -9.21 -4.52 -21.61
C ALA A 223 -10.46 -5.22 -22.19
N LYS A 224 -10.39 -6.51 -22.50
CA LYS A 224 -11.55 -7.31 -22.95
C LYS A 224 -12.48 -7.73 -21.81
N HIS A 225 -11.92 -7.93 -20.63
CA HIS A 225 -12.64 -8.33 -19.43
C HIS A 225 -12.28 -7.44 -18.25
N ALA A 226 -13.23 -7.19 -17.35
CA ALA A 226 -12.96 -6.58 -16.06
C ALA A 226 -13.39 -7.51 -14.92
N LEU A 227 -12.52 -7.65 -13.93
CA LEU A 227 -12.81 -8.20 -12.62
C LEU A 227 -12.77 -7.07 -11.59
N VAL A 228 -13.84 -6.91 -10.82
CA VAL A 228 -13.95 -5.84 -9.82
C VAL A 228 -14.17 -6.44 -8.45
N SER A 229 -13.21 -6.24 -7.55
CA SER A 229 -13.40 -6.55 -6.13
C SER A 229 -14.09 -5.37 -5.45
N PHE A 230 -15.24 -5.61 -4.82
CA PHE A 230 -15.97 -4.58 -4.09
C PHE A 230 -16.70 -5.16 -2.87
N GLY A 231 -16.34 -4.73 -1.67
CA GLY A 231 -16.89 -5.18 -0.41
C GLY A 231 -18.21 -4.48 -0.09
N SER A 232 -19.01 -5.11 0.76
CA SER A 232 -20.33 -4.59 1.15
C SER A 232 -20.31 -3.26 1.90
N GLU A 233 -19.14 -2.82 2.39
CA GLU A 233 -18.94 -1.52 3.06
C GLU A 233 -18.43 -0.43 2.10
N GLY A 234 -18.52 -0.72 0.80
CA GLY A 234 -18.14 0.12 -0.33
C GLY A 234 -18.91 1.44 -0.44
N HIS A 235 -18.33 2.45 -1.09
CA HIS A 235 -19.01 3.69 -1.49
C HIS A 235 -20.19 3.47 -2.44
N LEU A 236 -20.18 2.38 -3.20
CA LEU A 236 -21.27 1.98 -4.09
C LEU A 236 -22.01 0.77 -3.49
N SER A 237 -23.34 0.78 -3.54
CA SER A 237 -24.08 -0.45 -3.28
C SER A 237 -23.78 -1.48 -4.37
N ALA A 238 -23.96 -2.76 -4.07
CA ALA A 238 -23.80 -3.84 -5.05
C ALA A 238 -24.67 -3.60 -6.30
N ASP A 239 -25.89 -3.07 -6.11
CA ASP A 239 -26.82 -2.78 -7.21
C ASP A 239 -26.33 -1.59 -8.06
N ALA A 240 -25.85 -0.51 -7.42
CA ALA A 240 -25.31 0.65 -8.15
C ALA A 240 -24.03 0.30 -8.92
N LEU A 241 -23.18 -0.56 -8.36
CA LEU A 241 -22.01 -1.09 -9.07
C LEU A 241 -22.44 -1.99 -10.22
N THR A 242 -23.40 -2.89 -10.01
CA THR A 242 -23.94 -3.77 -11.07
C THR A 242 -24.52 -2.95 -12.22
N GLU A 243 -25.31 -1.92 -11.95
CA GLU A 243 -25.84 -1.00 -12.96
C GLU A 243 -24.71 -0.33 -13.75
N THR A 244 -23.69 0.16 -13.06
CA THR A 244 -22.52 0.78 -13.69
C THR A 244 -21.80 -0.21 -14.60
N LEU A 245 -21.55 -1.43 -14.12
CA LEU A 245 -20.88 -2.49 -14.89
C LEU A 245 -21.71 -2.95 -16.10
N LEU A 246 -23.04 -3.09 -15.95
CA LEU A 246 -23.95 -3.42 -17.06
C LEU A 246 -23.86 -2.40 -18.19
N SER A 247 -23.73 -1.11 -17.88
CA SER A 247 -23.63 -0.05 -18.90
C SER A 247 -22.37 -0.14 -19.77
N HIS A 248 -21.31 -0.80 -19.28
CA HIS A 248 -20.06 -1.06 -20.01
C HIS A 248 -19.93 -2.50 -20.51
N SER A 249 -20.94 -3.35 -20.27
CA SER A 249 -20.92 -4.76 -20.67
C SER A 249 -21.25 -4.93 -22.17
N ALA A 250 -20.46 -5.76 -22.85
CA ALA A 250 -20.62 -6.06 -24.28
C ALA A 250 -21.80 -6.99 -24.58
N ASP A 251 -22.19 -7.85 -23.64
CA ASP A 251 -23.31 -8.79 -23.79
C ASP A 251 -24.47 -8.51 -22.84
N GLY A 252 -24.42 -7.38 -22.12
CA GLY A 252 -25.44 -7.01 -21.15
C GLY A 252 -25.47 -7.93 -19.91
N LYS A 253 -24.38 -8.64 -19.62
CA LYS A 253 -24.26 -9.53 -18.47
C LYS A 253 -23.24 -9.01 -17.45
N VAL A 254 -23.53 -9.27 -16.19
CA VAL A 254 -22.60 -9.13 -15.05
C VAL A 254 -22.69 -10.41 -14.23
N SER A 255 -21.57 -11.10 -14.05
CA SER A 255 -21.48 -12.21 -13.11
C SER A 255 -21.03 -11.67 -11.75
N ARG A 256 -21.68 -12.11 -10.68
CA ARG A 256 -21.39 -11.70 -9.30
C ARG A 256 -21.11 -12.92 -8.46
N PHE A 257 -19.97 -12.92 -7.80
CA PHE A 257 -19.55 -13.90 -6.81
C PHE A 257 -19.49 -13.19 -5.45
N ALA A 258 -19.87 -13.88 -4.37
CA ALA A 258 -19.87 -13.30 -3.04
C ALA A 258 -19.35 -14.31 -2.01
N GLN A 259 -18.54 -13.82 -1.09
CA GLN A 259 -18.03 -14.62 0.01
C GLN A 259 -18.15 -13.85 1.32
N ARG A 260 -18.72 -14.52 2.33
CA ARG A 260 -18.94 -13.94 3.65
C ARG A 260 -17.75 -14.23 4.56
N TYR A 261 -17.23 -13.18 5.19
CA TYR A 261 -16.15 -13.25 6.16
C TYR A 261 -16.60 -12.74 7.52
N ARG A 262 -15.97 -13.26 8.59
CA ARG A 262 -16.12 -12.67 9.93
C ARG A 262 -15.40 -11.33 9.97
N ARG A 263 -16.03 -10.33 10.57
CA ARG A 263 -15.43 -9.00 10.69
C ARG A 263 -14.19 -9.06 11.59
N TYR A 264 -13.08 -8.47 11.14
CA TYR A 264 -11.88 -8.33 11.97
C TYR A 264 -12.18 -7.46 13.21
N ARG A 265 -11.70 -7.90 14.37
CA ARG A 265 -11.86 -7.20 15.65
C ARG A 265 -10.48 -7.03 16.28
N ALA A 266 -10.00 -5.79 16.35
CA ALA A 266 -8.74 -5.45 17.00
C ALA A 266 -8.81 -5.51 18.53
N ASP A 267 -10.02 -5.36 19.10
CA ASP A 267 -10.25 -5.35 20.54
C ASP A 267 -10.73 -6.73 21.04
N GLY A 268 -10.28 -7.12 22.23
CA GLY A 268 -10.85 -8.27 22.96
C GLY A 268 -12.33 -8.01 23.31
N ALA A 269 -13.13 -9.08 23.39
CA ALA A 269 -14.55 -9.00 23.72
C ALA A 269 -14.76 -8.38 25.12
N ARG A 270 -15.08 -7.09 25.19
CA ARG A 270 -15.58 -6.45 26.41
C ARG A 270 -17.09 -6.61 26.49
N THR A 271 -17.57 -7.01 27.65
CA THR A 271 -19.00 -7.05 28.00
C THR A 271 -19.63 -5.67 27.81
N GLY A 272 -20.76 -5.60 27.09
CA GLY A 272 -21.57 -4.38 26.94
C GLY A 272 -21.39 -3.58 25.64
N LYS A 273 -20.60 -4.04 24.65
CA LYS A 273 -20.54 -3.38 23.32
C LYS A 273 -21.39 -4.11 22.28
N THR A 274 -22.34 -3.38 21.68
CA THR A 274 -23.10 -3.83 20.51
C THR A 274 -22.33 -3.43 19.24
N TYR A 275 -21.92 -4.42 18.44
CA TYR A 275 -21.32 -4.15 17.13
C TYR A 275 -22.43 -3.98 16.07
N HIS A 276 -22.23 -3.06 15.12
CA HIS A 276 -23.23 -2.81 14.06
C HIS A 276 -23.39 -4.00 13.09
N ALA A 277 -22.35 -4.83 12.90
CA ALA A 277 -22.41 -6.04 12.09
C ALA A 277 -21.27 -7.01 12.45
N ASP A 278 -21.55 -8.32 12.42
CA ASP A 278 -20.59 -9.38 12.76
C ASP A 278 -19.84 -9.94 11.55
N ALA A 279 -20.29 -9.62 10.34
CA ALA A 279 -19.73 -10.13 9.10
C ALA A 279 -19.60 -9.03 8.04
N VAL A 280 -18.66 -9.22 7.13
CA VAL A 280 -18.51 -8.45 5.90
C VAL A 280 -18.67 -9.41 4.73
N THR A 281 -19.28 -8.96 3.63
CA THR A 281 -19.38 -9.76 2.41
C THR A 281 -18.48 -9.12 1.36
N GLU A 282 -17.43 -9.84 0.96
CA GLU A 282 -16.62 -9.49 -0.19
C GLU A 282 -17.33 -9.96 -1.45
N GLN A 283 -17.26 -9.15 -2.51
CA GLN A 283 -17.91 -9.45 -3.77
C GLN A 283 -16.93 -9.27 -4.90
N LEU A 284 -17.00 -10.18 -5.88
CA LEU A 284 -16.24 -10.12 -7.10
C LEU A 284 -17.22 -10.05 -8.27
N PHE A 285 -17.07 -9.05 -9.10
CA PHE A 285 -17.88 -8.87 -10.30
C PHE A 285 -17.03 -9.15 -11.54
N HIS A 286 -17.64 -9.78 -12.54
CA HIS A 286 -17.03 -10.02 -13.85
C HIS A 286 -17.92 -9.48 -14.95
N ILE A 287 -17.31 -8.79 -15.91
CA ILE A 287 -17.94 -8.38 -17.17
C ILE A 287 -17.01 -8.60 -18.35
N ARG A 288 -17.63 -8.80 -19.53
CA ARG A 288 -16.96 -8.60 -20.82
C ARG A 288 -17.17 -7.15 -21.24
N LEU A 289 -16.08 -6.43 -21.47
CA LEU A 289 -16.11 -5.00 -21.84
C LEU A 289 -16.44 -4.82 -23.32
N ARG A 290 -17.07 -3.69 -23.64
CA ARG A 290 -17.40 -3.24 -25.00
C ARG A 290 -16.19 -2.84 -25.80
#